data_AF-A0A7Y0HY04-F1
#
_entry.id   AF-A0A7Y0HY04-F1
#
_cell.length_a   1.000
_cell.length_b   1.000
_cell.length_c   1.000
_cell.angle_alpha   90.00
_cell.angle_beta   90.00
_cell.angle_gamma   90.00
#
_symmetry.space_group_name_H-M   'P 1'
#
loop_
_entity.id
_entity.type
_entity.pdbx_description
1 polymer ?
#
loop_
_entity_poly.entity_id
_entity_poly.type
_entity_poly.pdbx_seq_one_letter_code
_entity_poly.pdbx_strand_id
1 'polypeptide(L)'
;MDINRDSDYTPYILGRLFSIYEQIQLAAIPSINTTIKDKYFTSASTTPARIFPILGDLAAKHMRKTWQSQGYKVKLEKALGELTGKVGDHYPSRLTLEERGAFQLGYYFENQQRFNKTIKDDNQGADND
;
A
#
# COMPACT_ATOMS: atom_id res chain seq x y z
N MET A 1 10.84 -0.83 -14.37
CA MET A 1 10.41 -2.14 -13.88
C MET A 1 8.96 -2.04 -13.50
N ASP A 2 8.11 -2.80 -14.18
CA ASP A 2 6.67 -2.74 -14.01
C ASP A 2 6.21 -3.60 -12.83
N ILE A 3 5.08 -3.21 -12.24
CA ILE A 3 4.49 -3.96 -11.14
C ILE A 3 4.03 -5.35 -11.61
N ASN A 4 4.46 -6.41 -10.93
CA ASN A 4 3.84 -7.72 -11.15
C ASN A 4 2.51 -7.79 -10.40
N ARG A 5 1.41 -7.40 -11.07
CA ARG A 5 0.07 -7.40 -10.47
C ARG A 5 -0.50 -8.80 -10.25
N ASP A 6 -0.01 -9.77 -11.03
CA ASP A 6 -0.44 -11.16 -11.04
C ASP A 6 0.40 -12.06 -10.14
N SER A 7 1.37 -11.50 -9.40
CA SER A 7 2.11 -12.28 -8.42
C SER A 7 1.19 -12.78 -7.31
N ASP A 8 1.19 -14.10 -7.11
CA ASP A 8 0.54 -14.79 -5.98
C ASP A 8 1.52 -15.04 -4.82
N TYR A 9 2.71 -14.42 -4.87
CA TYR A 9 3.72 -14.59 -3.83
C TYR A 9 3.39 -13.72 -2.61
N THR A 10 2.94 -14.34 -1.53
CA THR A 10 2.42 -13.67 -0.34
C THR A 10 3.33 -12.56 0.21
N PRO A 11 4.66 -12.75 0.39
CA PRO A 11 5.53 -11.69 0.92
C PRO A 11 5.53 -10.44 0.03
N TYR A 12 5.53 -10.62 -1.29
CA TYR A 12 5.47 -9.53 -2.26
C TYR A 12 4.10 -8.81 -2.21
N ILE A 13 3.00 -9.58 -2.15
CA ILE A 13 1.65 -9.03 -1.98
C ILE A 13 1.54 -8.23 -0.68
N LEU A 14 2.11 -8.73 0.43
CA LEU A 14 2.12 -8.01 1.71
C LEU A 14 2.85 -6.67 1.61
N GLY A 15 3.95 -6.62 0.86
CA GLY A 15 4.64 -5.36 0.54
C GLY A 15 3.73 -4.35 -0.15
N ARG A 16 3.01 -4.80 -1.18
CA ARG A 16 2.03 -3.98 -1.92
C ARG A 16 0.89 -3.51 -1.02
N LEU A 17 0.34 -4.41 -0.21
CA LEU A 17 -0.73 -4.12 0.75
C LEU A 17 -0.29 -3.08 1.79
N PHE A 18 0.94 -3.17 2.29
CA PHE A 18 1.52 -2.16 3.16
C PHE A 18 1.58 -0.79 2.50
N SER A 19 1.96 -0.72 1.22
CA SER A 19 1.95 0.55 0.47
C SER A 19 0.54 1.13 0.36
N ILE A 20 -0.48 0.30 0.13
CA ILE A 20 -1.88 0.76 0.11
C ILE A 20 -2.29 1.34 1.47
N TYR A 21 -1.94 0.69 2.58
CA TYR A 21 -2.22 1.23 3.93
C TYR A 21 -1.56 2.59 4.16
N GLU A 22 -0.34 2.79 3.68
CA GLU A 22 0.36 4.07 3.79
C GLU A 22 -0.33 5.15 2.94
N GLN A 23 -0.72 4.81 1.71
CA GLN A 23 -1.48 5.71 0.83
C GLN A 23 -2.82 6.11 1.45
N ILE A 24 -3.49 5.17 2.12
CA ILE A 24 -4.72 5.42 2.86
C ILE A 24 -4.50 6.44 3.98
N GLN A 25 -3.41 6.28 4.74
CA GLN A 25 -3.07 7.21 5.81
C GLN A 25 -2.75 8.62 5.27
N LEU A 26 -1.92 8.72 4.24
CA LEU A 26 -1.48 9.99 3.66
C LEU A 26 -2.66 10.80 3.11
N ALA A 27 -3.62 10.16 2.46
CA ALA A 27 -4.77 10.87 1.90
C ALA A 27 -5.86 11.17 2.94
N ALA A 28 -5.91 10.45 4.07
CA ALA A 28 -6.77 10.79 5.19
C ALA A 28 -6.19 11.88 6.11
N ILE A 29 -4.88 12.09 6.09
CA ILE A 29 -4.17 13.04 6.97
C ILE A 29 -3.12 13.82 6.14
N PRO A 30 -3.50 14.94 5.51
CA PRO A 30 -2.64 15.69 4.57
C PRO A 30 -1.35 16.26 5.18
N SER A 31 -1.29 16.44 6.51
CA SER A 31 -0.17 17.08 7.21
C SER A 31 0.46 16.14 8.26
N ILE A 32 0.69 14.89 7.87
CA ILE A 32 1.27 13.90 8.77
C ILE A 32 2.80 13.96 8.80
N ASN A 33 3.39 13.95 10.01
CA ASN A 33 4.85 13.98 10.20
C ASN A 33 5.51 12.59 10.24
N THR A 34 4.72 11.54 10.47
CA THR A 34 5.24 10.18 10.61
C THR A 34 4.20 9.19 10.11
N THR A 35 4.61 8.37 9.17
CA THR A 35 3.76 7.38 8.50
C THR A 35 3.80 6.03 9.21
N ILE A 36 2.94 5.11 8.78
CA ILE A 36 3.06 3.70 9.17
C ILE A 36 4.37 3.08 8.70
N LYS A 37 4.97 3.57 7.61
CA LYS A 37 6.27 3.08 7.12
C LYS A 37 7.36 3.35 8.15
N ASP A 38 7.44 4.58 8.62
CA ASP A 38 8.45 4.99 9.61
C ASP A 38 8.37 4.16 10.90
N LYS A 39 7.17 3.76 11.30
CA LYS A 39 6.92 3.04 12.56
C LYS A 39 6.94 1.52 12.44
N TYR A 40 6.43 0.99 11.33
CA TYR A 40 6.05 -0.42 11.24
C TYR A 40 6.70 -1.16 10.08
N PHE A 41 7.42 -0.53 9.16
CA PHE A 41 7.93 -1.21 7.96
C PHE A 41 8.79 -2.44 8.30
N THR A 42 9.78 -2.27 9.19
CA THR A 42 10.64 -3.37 9.64
C THR A 42 9.83 -4.45 10.37
N SER A 43 8.95 -4.05 11.29
CA SER A 43 8.15 -4.98 12.10
C SER A 43 7.13 -5.74 11.25
N ALA A 44 6.53 -5.09 10.24
CA ALA A 44 5.61 -5.68 9.29
C ALA A 44 6.30 -6.69 8.38
N SER A 45 7.53 -6.38 7.93
CA SER A 45 8.32 -7.33 7.14
C SER A 45 8.81 -8.52 7.97
N THR A 46 8.99 -8.37 9.29
CA THR A 46 9.53 -9.45 10.14
C THR A 46 8.45 -10.30 10.80
N THR A 47 7.32 -9.71 11.16
CA THR A 47 6.21 -10.36 11.88
C THR A 47 4.84 -9.94 11.34
N PRO A 48 4.49 -10.33 10.09
CA PRO A 48 3.27 -9.85 9.45
C PRO A 48 2.00 -10.12 10.25
N ALA A 49 1.83 -11.33 10.78
CA ALA A 49 0.64 -11.71 11.55
C ALA A 49 0.33 -10.83 12.77
N ARG A 50 1.35 -10.18 13.35
CA ARG A 50 1.16 -9.28 14.50
C ARG A 50 0.84 -7.86 14.05
N ILE A 51 1.44 -7.41 12.95
CA ILE A 51 1.43 -6.00 12.56
C ILE A 51 0.31 -5.69 11.57
N PHE A 52 0.04 -6.58 10.62
CA PHE A 52 -0.98 -6.34 9.59
C PHE A 52 -2.41 -6.15 10.13
N PRO A 53 -2.86 -6.88 11.16
CA PRO A 53 -4.17 -6.60 11.78
C PRO A 53 -4.26 -5.17 12.33
N ILE A 54 -3.21 -4.70 12.99
CA ILE A 54 -3.14 -3.34 13.55
C ILE A 54 -3.21 -2.30 12.42
N LEU A 55 -2.45 -2.52 11.34
CA LEU A 55 -2.45 -1.62 10.18
C LEU A 55 -3.80 -1.62 9.46
N GLY A 56 -4.45 -2.77 9.34
CA GLY A 56 -5.79 -2.90 8.77
C GLY A 56 -6.83 -2.08 9.55
N ASP A 57 -6.81 -2.16 10.88
CA ASP A 57 -7.70 -1.36 11.74
C ASP A 57 -7.46 0.15 11.58
N LEU A 58 -6.19 0.57 11.48
CA LEU A 58 -5.82 1.96 11.23
C LEU A 58 -6.31 2.42 9.86
N ALA A 59 -6.10 1.62 8.82
CA ALA A 59 -6.57 1.91 7.46
C ALA A 59 -8.10 2.03 7.41
N ALA A 60 -8.83 1.11 8.05
CA ALA A 60 -10.29 1.18 8.14
C ALA A 60 -10.78 2.44 8.87
N LYS A 61 -10.10 2.87 9.94
CA LYS A 61 -10.38 4.15 10.62
C LYS A 61 -10.14 5.35 9.69
N HIS A 62 -9.07 5.32 8.89
CA HIS A 62 -8.77 6.37 7.93
C HIS A 62 -9.78 6.42 6.76
N MET A 63 -10.25 5.27 6.28
CA MET A 63 -11.31 5.19 5.26
C MET A 63 -12.62 5.85 5.67
N ARG A 64 -12.97 5.83 6.96
CA ARG A 64 -14.19 6.45 7.48
C ARG A 64 -14.12 7.98 7.60
N LYS A 65 -12.93 8.57 7.49
CA LYS A 65 -12.78 10.04 7.50
C LYS A 65 -13.31 10.65 6.19
N THR A 66 -13.40 11.98 6.14
CA THR A 66 -13.71 12.72 4.92
C THR A 66 -12.49 12.75 4.01
N TRP A 67 -12.71 12.50 2.72
CA TRP A 67 -11.67 12.46 1.68
C TRP A 67 -11.82 13.64 0.75
N GLN A 68 -10.69 14.23 0.34
CA GLN A 68 -10.69 15.30 -0.67
C GLN A 68 -11.12 14.77 -2.05
N SER A 69 -10.75 13.54 -2.40
CA SER A 69 -11.12 12.90 -3.66
C SER A 69 -11.81 11.56 -3.40
N GLN A 70 -13.12 11.52 -3.66
CA GLN A 70 -13.89 10.29 -3.56
C GLN A 70 -13.46 9.24 -4.60
N GLY A 71 -13.06 9.68 -5.81
CA GLY A 71 -12.53 8.78 -6.83
C GLY A 71 -11.22 8.10 -6.40
N TYR A 72 -10.37 8.80 -5.65
CA TYR A 72 -9.15 8.21 -5.10
C TYR A 72 -9.45 7.20 -3.99
N LYS A 73 -10.41 7.52 -3.11
CA LYS A 73 -10.90 6.59 -2.07
C LYS A 73 -11.37 5.27 -2.67
N VAL A 74 -12.23 5.32 -3.69
CA VAL A 74 -12.76 4.12 -4.37
C VAL A 74 -11.65 3.28 -5.01
N LYS A 75 -10.63 3.94 -5.60
CA LYS A 75 -9.46 3.24 -6.17
C LYS A 75 -8.66 2.49 -5.10
N LEU A 76 -8.41 3.12 -3.95
CA LEU A 76 -7.71 2.49 -2.84
C LEU A 76 -8.51 1.35 -2.21
N GLU A 77 -9.82 1.52 -2.06
CA GLU A 77 -10.72 0.48 -1.54
C GLU A 77 -10.75 -0.75 -2.45
N LYS A 78 -10.79 -0.54 -3.77
CA LYS A 78 -10.68 -1.63 -4.76
C LYS A 78 -9.33 -2.34 -4.68
N ALA A 79 -8.23 -1.60 -4.67
CA ALA A 79 -6.89 -2.17 -4.56
C ALA A 79 -6.69 -2.93 -3.24
N LEU A 80 -7.27 -2.42 -2.15
CA LEU A 80 -7.26 -3.08 -0.85
C LEU A 80 -7.97 -4.43 -0.92
N GLY A 81 -9.20 -4.48 -1.44
CA GLY A 81 -9.96 -5.72 -1.59
C GLY A 81 -9.31 -6.76 -2.50
N GLU A 82 -8.71 -6.31 -3.61
CA GLU A 82 -7.95 -7.19 -4.52
C GLU A 82 -6.74 -7.83 -3.81
N LEU A 83 -5.96 -7.02 -3.08
CA LEU A 83 -4.76 -7.52 -2.41
C LEU A 83 -5.08 -8.40 -1.21
N THR A 84 -6.07 -8.04 -0.39
CA THR A 84 -6.48 -8.91 0.73
C THR A 84 -7.03 -10.23 0.24
N GLY A 85 -7.78 -10.24 -0.87
CA GLY A 85 -8.24 -11.48 -1.50
C GLY A 85 -7.09 -12.40 -1.95
N LYS A 86 -5.94 -11.83 -2.33
CA LYS A 86 -4.74 -12.59 -2.71
C LYS A 86 -3.89 -13.08 -1.53
N VAL A 87 -3.96 -12.41 -0.38
CA VAL A 87 -3.19 -12.84 0.81
C VAL A 87 -3.71 -14.19 1.34
N GLY A 88 -5.01 -14.45 1.22
CA GLY A 88 -5.67 -15.65 1.73
C GLY A 88 -6.32 -15.42 3.09
N ASP A 89 -6.42 -16.48 3.88
CA ASP A 89 -7.16 -16.53 5.15
C ASP A 89 -6.31 -16.18 6.38
N HIS A 90 -4.97 -16.21 6.28
CA HIS A 90 -4.08 -15.89 7.38
C HIS A 90 -2.82 -15.14 6.93
N TYR A 91 -2.28 -14.32 7.83
CA TYR A 91 -0.98 -13.69 7.65
C TYR A 91 0.15 -14.63 8.12
N PRO A 92 1.29 -14.69 7.42
CA PRO A 92 2.44 -15.47 7.88
C PRO A 92 2.99 -14.90 9.19
N SER A 93 3.34 -15.79 10.12
CA SER A 93 3.86 -15.41 11.44
C SER A 93 5.20 -14.67 11.37
N ARG A 94 6.08 -15.09 10.45
CA ARG A 94 7.40 -14.51 10.20
C ARG A 94 7.75 -14.65 8.72
N LEU A 95 8.61 -13.77 8.23
CA LEU A 95 9.24 -13.87 6.91
C LEU A 95 10.75 -14.10 7.07
N THR A 96 11.31 -14.92 6.20
CA THR A 96 12.75 -15.09 6.00
C THR A 96 13.38 -13.82 5.42
N LEU A 97 14.72 -13.74 5.38
CA LEU A 97 15.42 -12.58 4.84
C LEU A 97 15.11 -12.34 3.35
N GLU A 98 15.01 -13.41 2.57
CA GLU A 98 14.67 -13.34 1.14
C GLU A 98 13.22 -12.85 0.94
N GLU A 99 12.28 -13.41 1.70
CA GLU A 99 10.88 -12.98 1.69
C GLU A 99 10.71 -11.53 2.13
N ARG A 100 11.54 -11.05 3.07
CA ARG A 100 11.61 -9.63 3.43
C ARG A 100 12.09 -8.77 2.28
N GLY A 101 13.02 -9.27 1.45
CA GLY A 101 13.41 -8.61 0.20
C GLY A 101 12.23 -8.50 -0.78
N ALA A 102 11.46 -9.58 -0.95
CA ALA A 102 10.27 -9.58 -1.79
C ALA A 102 9.19 -8.59 -1.27
N PHE A 103 8.99 -8.53 0.04
CA PHE A 103 8.13 -7.53 0.68
C PHE A 103 8.58 -6.10 0.35
N GLN A 104 9.88 -5.82 0.47
CA GLN A 104 10.41 -4.50 0.15
C GLN A 104 10.15 -4.13 -1.32
N LEU A 105 10.43 -5.06 -2.24
CA LEU A 105 10.18 -4.86 -3.67
C LEU A 105 8.70 -4.59 -3.97
N GLY A 106 7.79 -5.39 -3.40
CA GLY A 106 6.35 -5.20 -3.57
C GLY A 106 5.89 -3.82 -3.09
N TYR A 107 6.39 -3.38 -1.94
CA TYR A 107 6.13 -2.04 -1.42
C TYR A 107 6.62 -0.94 -2.38
N TYR A 108 7.87 -1.02 -2.84
CA TYR A 108 8.44 0.03 -3.68
C TYR A 108 7.79 0.09 -5.05
N PHE A 109 7.47 -1.04 -5.68
CA PHE A 109 6.80 -1.05 -6.98
C PHE A 109 5.38 -0.49 -6.92
N GLU A 110 4.61 -0.81 -5.86
CA GLU A 110 3.28 -0.22 -5.66
C GLU A 110 3.37 1.30 -5.42
N ASN A 111 4.34 1.74 -4.61
CA ASN A 111 4.55 3.17 -4.34
C ASN A 111 5.03 3.95 -5.58
N GLN A 112 5.88 3.36 -6.44
CA GLN A 112 6.34 3.99 -7.67
C GLN A 112 5.23 4.19 -8.70
N GLN A 113 4.26 3.27 -8.80
CA GLN A 113 3.11 3.47 -9.67
C GLN A 113 2.32 4.73 -9.34
N ARG A 114 2.20 5.06 -8.05
CA ARG A 114 1.57 6.31 -7.61
C ARG A 114 2.32 7.51 -8.20
N PHE A 115 3.64 7.58 -8.03
CA PHE A 115 4.44 8.70 -8.52
C PHE A 115 4.43 8.81 -10.05
N ASN A 116 4.61 7.69 -10.76
CA ASN A 116 4.60 7.69 -12.22
C ASN A 116 3.23 8.08 -12.79
N LYS A 117 2.14 7.84 -12.07
CA LYS A 117 0.81 8.31 -12.46
C LYS A 117 0.64 9.80 -12.23
N THR A 118 1.15 10.34 -11.12
CA THR A 118 1.16 11.79 -10.86
C THR A 118 1.94 12.55 -11.95
N ILE A 119 3.11 12.06 -12.37
CA ILE A 119 3.92 12.69 -13.43
C ILE A 119 3.22 12.64 -14.80
N LYS A 120 2.47 11.57 -15.09
CA LYS A 120 1.72 11.45 -16.36
C LYS A 120 0.47 12.34 -16.41
N ASP A 121 -0.24 12.51 -15.30
CA ASP A 121 -1.39 13.44 -15.20
C ASP A 121 -0.93 14.91 -15.37
N ASP A 122 0.26 15.27 -14.84
CA ASP A 122 0.81 16.63 -14.92
C ASP A 122 1.29 16.99 -16.35
N ASN A 123 1.75 16.00 -17.12
CA ASN A 123 2.19 16.18 -18.51
C ASN A 123 1.07 16.14 -19.56
N GLN A 124 -0.19 15.93 -19.18
CA GLN A 124 -1.35 15.96 -20.11
C GLN A 124 -2.14 17.28 -20.07
N GLY A 125 -1.67 18.27 -19.30
CA GLY A 125 -2.28 19.61 -19.22
C GLY A 125 -1.59 20.70 -20.07
N ALA A 126 -0.57 20.36 -20.87
CA ALA A 126 0.28 21.34 -21.56
C ALA A 126 0.18 21.31 -23.10
N ASP A 127 -0.88 20.73 -23.67
CA ASP A 127 -1.11 20.77 -25.11
C ASP A 127 -2.61 20.84 -25.40
N ASN A 128 -3.15 22.07 -25.34
CA ASN A 128 -4.41 22.51 -25.96
C ASN A 128 -4.33 24.05 -26.04
N ASP A 129 -3.58 24.54 -27.02
CA ASP A 129 -3.71 25.91 -27.58
C ASP A 129 -4.58 25.82 -28.85
#